data_AF-A0AAV2BU37-F1
#
_entry.id   AF-A0AAV2BU37-F1
#
_cell.length_a   1.000
_cell.length_b   1.000
_cell.length_c   1.000
_cell.angle_alpha   90.00
_cell.angle_beta   90.00
_cell.angle_gamma   90.00
#
_symmetry.space_group_name_H-M   'P 1'
#
loop_
_entity.id
_entity.type
_entity.pdbx_description
1 polymer ?
#
loop_
_entity_poly.entity_id
_entity_poly.type
_entity_poly.pdbx_seq_one_letter_code
_entity_poly.pdbx_strand_id
1 'polypeptide(L)'
;MKLLMFIFACVFVVEGYLPEHSMEKQNSFENFVCPPVSALRPCQCTTVPDIPTIHCENIRSLKTIKRALRSWFRNDPIPYLRIVEARLEGLPSRAFVTLNVTRLHIKDSNLRWIATDAFSGLESLLMLTLHNVTLLTFPPESLSQLSSLISLRLPENELLQLAHRDLRGAGKLKYLSLAGNKLTHVERGSFPIILVTLSLSNNWLRTLNKSIRNLVNLEWLFLNNNRLLNLEGELDGLRNLRKLNLAKNSLRHIGRSFRDLINLQELYLQFNSIHQLGTSLHNLSQVRNLNLSMNRLVILNYSDFEGLESLETLDLSGNRINALNGAFHSLINLRRLDLTHNRLRNLFFTEISHLTNLSILDVSDNRLHRLKSGIPTATLPIERIFLARNNLTTLGRFIRHFTVLEVVDISFNQIRILKAIDFSVSSRIDYISVTGNPLICDAEQMFVHHTLENRNIEIDGLPKCNIQPPRL
;
A
#
# COMPACT_ATOMS: atom_id res chain seq x y z
N MET A 1 11.27 3.45 -24.51
CA MET A 1 10.73 2.29 -23.76
C MET A 1 11.13 2.26 -22.27
N LYS A 2 12.08 3.09 -21.82
CA LYS A 2 12.47 3.23 -20.39
C LYS A 2 11.66 4.27 -19.59
N LEU A 3 10.98 5.22 -20.24
CA LEU A 3 10.14 6.23 -19.57
C LEU A 3 8.76 5.70 -19.11
N LEU A 4 8.28 4.58 -19.67
CA LEU A 4 6.95 4.04 -19.38
C LEU A 4 6.91 2.97 -18.25
N MET A 5 8.06 2.57 -17.69
CA MET A 5 8.10 1.53 -16.64
C MET A 5 8.27 2.05 -15.21
N PHE A 6 8.42 3.35 -14.97
CA PHE A 6 8.88 3.85 -13.65
C PHE A 6 7.93 4.80 -12.90
N ILE A 7 6.70 4.98 -13.40
CA ILE A 7 5.61 5.64 -12.64
C ILE A 7 4.82 4.61 -11.78
N PHE A 8 5.04 3.32 -12.00
CA PHE A 8 4.42 2.24 -11.23
C PHE A 8 5.30 1.77 -10.06
N ALA A 9 5.45 2.61 -9.03
CA ALA A 9 6.05 2.18 -7.75
C ALA A 9 5.24 2.60 -6.50
N CYS A 10 4.00 3.08 -6.67
CA CYS A 10 3.07 3.33 -5.55
C CYS A 10 1.80 2.45 -5.56
N VAL A 11 1.73 1.42 -6.43
CA VAL A 11 0.49 0.65 -6.65
C VAL A 11 0.44 -0.70 -5.90
N PHE A 12 1.54 -1.22 -5.37
CA PHE A 12 1.54 -2.53 -4.69
C PHE A 12 1.54 -2.44 -3.14
N VAL A 13 0.53 -1.79 -2.55
CA VAL A 13 0.17 -1.97 -1.12
C VAL A 13 -1.36 -1.83 -0.92
N VAL A 14 -2.17 -2.32 -1.87
CA VAL A 14 -3.64 -2.12 -1.84
C VAL A 14 -4.42 -3.36 -1.38
N GLU A 15 -3.80 -4.53 -1.34
CA GLU A 15 -4.58 -5.78 -1.29
C GLU A 15 -4.87 -6.34 0.11
N GLY A 16 -4.64 -5.62 1.20
CA GLY A 16 -5.11 -6.05 2.54
C GLY A 16 -4.70 -7.47 2.95
N TYR A 17 -3.69 -8.06 2.30
CA TYR A 17 -3.16 -9.37 2.62
C TYR A 17 -2.45 -9.26 3.97
N LEU A 18 -2.92 -10.06 4.92
CA LEU A 18 -2.16 -10.35 6.12
C LEU A 18 -0.82 -10.95 5.67
N PRO A 19 0.33 -10.40 6.08
CA PRO A 19 1.61 -11.00 5.74
C PRO A 19 1.66 -12.42 6.31
N GLU A 20 1.73 -13.43 5.42
CA GLU A 20 1.86 -14.84 5.80
C GLU A 20 3.15 -15.07 6.61
N HIS A 21 4.15 -14.20 6.43
CA HIS A 21 5.45 -14.18 7.12
C HIS A 21 5.41 -14.09 8.65
N SER A 22 4.29 -13.69 9.28
CA SER A 22 4.22 -13.62 10.76
C SER A 22 3.92 -14.96 11.44
N MET A 23 3.57 -16.01 10.67
CA MET A 23 3.27 -17.36 11.18
C MET A 23 4.32 -18.43 10.81
N GLU A 24 5.36 -18.06 10.04
CA GLU A 24 6.30 -19.01 9.42
C GLU A 24 7.33 -19.61 10.39
N LYS A 25 7.56 -18.99 11.56
CA LYS A 25 8.66 -19.40 12.45
C LYS A 25 8.42 -20.63 13.33
N GLN A 26 7.33 -21.39 13.13
CA GLN A 26 6.87 -22.31 14.18
C GLN A 26 6.95 -23.82 13.95
N ASN A 27 7.38 -24.35 12.80
CA ASN A 27 7.69 -25.78 12.69
C ASN A 27 8.64 -26.05 11.51
N SER A 28 9.78 -26.72 11.75
CA SER A 28 10.55 -27.32 10.66
C SER A 28 9.79 -28.54 10.14
N PHE A 29 9.43 -28.53 8.86
CA PHE A 29 8.80 -29.68 8.19
C PHE A 29 9.83 -30.54 7.45
N GLU A 30 11.09 -30.49 7.88
CA GLU A 30 12.25 -31.10 7.20
C GLU A 30 12.08 -32.61 6.95
N ASN A 31 11.27 -33.29 7.77
CA ASN A 31 11.02 -34.74 7.66
C ASN A 31 9.63 -35.09 7.10
N PHE A 32 8.87 -34.12 6.58
CA PHE A 32 7.54 -34.41 6.04
C PHE A 32 7.64 -35.06 4.65
N VAL A 33 7.12 -36.29 4.53
CA VAL A 33 7.09 -37.03 3.26
C VAL A 33 5.69 -36.99 2.66
N CYS A 34 5.58 -36.42 1.46
CA CYS A 34 4.32 -36.40 0.73
C CYS A 34 3.90 -37.82 0.28
N PRO A 35 2.67 -38.26 0.57
CA PRO A 35 2.16 -39.52 0.04
C PRO A 35 2.04 -39.49 -1.50
N PRO A 36 2.12 -40.65 -2.16
CA PRO A 36 1.97 -40.75 -3.61
C PRO A 36 0.56 -40.31 -4.06
N VAL A 37 0.48 -39.63 -5.20
CA VAL A 37 -0.77 -39.08 -5.75
C VAL A 37 -1.88 -40.13 -5.91
N SER A 38 -1.52 -41.36 -6.30
CA SER A 38 -2.46 -42.47 -6.44
C SER A 38 -3.16 -42.82 -5.13
N ALA A 39 -2.49 -42.63 -3.99
CA ALA A 39 -3.03 -42.98 -2.68
C ALA A 39 -3.90 -41.89 -2.06
N LEU A 40 -3.82 -40.64 -2.56
CA LEU A 40 -4.55 -39.50 -2.01
C LEU A 40 -5.75 -39.04 -2.86
N ARG A 41 -6.03 -39.65 -4.02
CA ARG A 41 -7.13 -39.24 -4.90
C ARG A 41 -8.45 -39.04 -4.12
N PRO A 42 -9.13 -37.88 -4.23
CA PRO A 42 -8.96 -36.80 -5.23
C PRO A 42 -7.94 -35.69 -4.86
N CYS A 43 -7.15 -35.87 -3.80
CA CYS A 43 -6.17 -34.89 -3.34
C CYS A 43 -4.75 -35.19 -3.86
N GLN A 44 -3.88 -34.19 -3.76
CA GLN A 44 -2.46 -34.23 -4.10
C GLN A 44 -1.64 -33.57 -2.99
N CYS A 45 -0.38 -33.97 -2.83
CA CYS A 45 0.51 -33.42 -1.81
C CYS A 45 1.68 -32.69 -2.48
N THR A 46 2.00 -31.48 -2.00
CA THR A 46 3.09 -30.64 -2.48
C THR A 46 3.94 -30.15 -1.30
N THR A 47 5.23 -29.89 -1.52
CA THR A 47 6.18 -29.41 -0.48
C THR A 47 6.76 -28.04 -0.77
N VAL A 48 6.33 -27.38 -1.85
CA VAL A 48 6.88 -26.09 -2.35
C VAL A 48 5.75 -25.05 -2.33
N PRO A 49 5.93 -23.83 -1.79
CA PRO A 49 7.23 -23.19 -1.48
C PRO A 49 7.79 -23.40 -0.06
N ASP A 50 6.98 -23.51 1.00
CA ASP A 50 7.51 -23.51 2.39
C ASP A 50 6.80 -24.45 3.38
N ILE A 51 5.53 -24.80 3.14
CA ILE A 51 4.72 -25.64 4.03
C ILE A 51 4.14 -26.80 3.22
N PRO A 52 4.34 -28.07 3.66
CA PRO A 52 3.71 -29.19 2.99
C PRO A 52 2.19 -29.06 2.95
N THR A 53 1.62 -29.16 1.76
CA THR A 53 0.23 -28.83 1.51
C THR A 53 -0.48 -29.96 0.79
N ILE A 54 -1.64 -30.34 1.33
CA ILE A 54 -2.58 -31.26 0.72
C ILE A 54 -3.62 -30.44 -0.04
N HIS A 55 -3.61 -30.54 -1.37
CA HIS A 55 -4.53 -29.89 -2.28
C HIS A 55 -5.64 -30.86 -2.69
N CYS A 56 -6.89 -30.53 -2.41
CA CYS A 56 -8.06 -31.30 -2.80
C CYS A 56 -8.94 -30.43 -3.70
N GLU A 57 -9.24 -30.91 -4.91
CA GLU A 57 -10.01 -30.17 -5.91
C GLU A 57 -11.23 -30.95 -6.39
N ASN A 58 -12.24 -30.24 -6.92
CA ASN A 58 -13.46 -30.83 -7.49
C ASN A 58 -14.21 -31.77 -6.53
N ILE A 59 -14.25 -31.40 -5.25
CA ILE A 59 -14.81 -32.24 -4.19
C ILE A 59 -16.33 -32.12 -4.13
N ARG A 60 -17.03 -33.24 -4.28
CA ARG A 60 -18.49 -33.32 -4.09
C ARG A 60 -18.93 -33.71 -2.67
N SER A 61 -18.02 -34.30 -1.89
CA SER A 61 -18.32 -34.73 -0.52
C SER A 61 -17.07 -34.76 0.36
N LEU A 62 -17.17 -34.20 1.56
CA LEU A 62 -16.12 -34.27 2.59
C LEU A 62 -15.81 -35.71 3.03
N LYS A 63 -16.75 -36.66 2.85
CA LYS A 63 -16.49 -38.09 3.13
C LYS A 63 -15.36 -38.63 2.27
N THR A 64 -15.23 -38.16 1.02
CA THR A 64 -14.19 -38.60 0.09
C THR A 64 -12.81 -38.16 0.56
N ILE A 65 -12.67 -36.91 1.00
CA ILE A 65 -11.42 -36.39 1.57
C ILE A 65 -11.05 -37.19 2.81
N LYS A 66 -11.98 -37.37 3.75
CA LYS A 66 -11.73 -38.13 4.98
C LYS A 66 -11.23 -39.54 4.68
N ARG A 67 -11.83 -40.23 3.72
CA ARG A 67 -11.40 -41.58 3.34
C ARG A 67 -9.98 -41.60 2.75
N ALA A 68 -9.63 -40.62 1.92
CA ALA A 68 -8.31 -40.53 1.30
C ALA A 68 -7.20 -40.19 2.30
N LEU A 69 -7.48 -39.32 3.28
CA LEU A 69 -6.47 -38.85 4.23
C LEU A 69 -6.29 -39.79 5.44
N ARG A 70 -7.32 -40.57 5.80
CA ARG A 70 -7.34 -41.37 7.04
C ARG A 70 -6.21 -42.40 7.15
N SER A 71 -5.75 -42.98 6.06
CA SER A 71 -4.69 -44.00 6.10
C SER A 71 -3.28 -43.42 6.30
N TRP A 72 -3.06 -42.19 5.85
CA TRP A 72 -1.74 -41.55 5.85
C TRP A 72 -1.55 -40.57 7.01
N PHE A 73 -2.62 -39.92 7.44
CA PHE A 73 -2.58 -38.87 8.47
C PHE A 73 -3.34 -39.27 9.73
N ARG A 74 -3.23 -40.55 10.12
CA ARG A 74 -3.93 -41.07 11.31
C ARG A 74 -3.33 -40.51 12.60
N ASN A 75 -2.00 -40.43 12.65
CA ASN A 75 -1.25 -39.98 13.82
C ASN A 75 -0.51 -38.66 13.55
N ASP A 76 -0.18 -38.38 12.29
CA ASP A 76 0.56 -37.18 11.90
C ASP A 76 -0.39 -36.04 11.52
N PRO A 77 -0.12 -34.80 11.98
CA PRO A 77 -0.90 -33.64 11.60
C PRO A 77 -0.68 -33.29 10.13
N ILE A 78 -1.77 -32.90 9.46
CA ILE A 78 -1.73 -32.32 8.12
C ILE A 78 -1.32 -30.84 8.27
N PRO A 79 -0.13 -30.43 7.80
CA PRO A 79 0.37 -29.07 8.04
C PRO A 79 -0.50 -28.01 7.38
N TYR A 80 -1.02 -28.31 6.19
CA TYR A 80 -1.95 -27.46 5.46
C TYR A 80 -2.87 -28.29 4.56
N LEU A 81 -4.18 -28.21 4.80
CA LEU A 81 -5.22 -28.75 3.93
C LEU A 81 -5.90 -27.62 3.16
N ARG A 82 -5.82 -27.67 1.83
CA ARG A 82 -6.51 -26.77 0.90
C ARG A 82 -7.60 -27.53 0.16
N ILE A 83 -8.83 -27.06 0.28
CA ILE A 83 -10.01 -27.58 -0.41
C ILE A 83 -10.50 -26.47 -1.34
N VAL A 84 -10.35 -26.66 -2.65
CA VAL A 84 -10.67 -25.64 -3.67
C VAL A 84 -11.68 -26.22 -4.65
N GLU A 85 -12.62 -25.41 -5.13
CA GLU A 85 -13.67 -25.85 -6.07
C GLU A 85 -14.45 -27.07 -5.54
N ALA A 86 -14.62 -27.10 -4.23
CA ALA A 86 -15.62 -27.96 -3.66
C ALA A 86 -16.99 -27.50 -4.17
N ARG A 87 -17.92 -28.43 -4.37
CA ARG A 87 -19.32 -28.13 -4.71
C ARG A 87 -20.19 -28.40 -3.48
N LEU A 88 -19.70 -28.01 -2.30
CA LEU A 88 -20.38 -28.26 -1.04
C LEU A 88 -21.40 -27.16 -0.83
N GLU A 89 -22.65 -27.51 -0.55
CA GLU A 89 -23.68 -26.53 -0.18
C GLU A 89 -23.54 -26.09 1.28
N GLY A 90 -22.90 -26.90 2.13
CA GLY A 90 -22.72 -26.63 3.54
C GLY A 90 -21.66 -27.49 4.21
N LEU A 91 -21.20 -27.06 5.40
CA LEU A 91 -20.36 -27.86 6.28
C LEU A 91 -21.24 -28.53 7.35
N PRO A 92 -21.53 -29.84 7.23
CA PRO A 92 -22.38 -30.55 8.19
C PRO A 92 -21.69 -30.71 9.55
N SER A 93 -22.48 -31.10 10.55
CA SER A 93 -21.98 -31.45 11.89
C SER A 93 -20.81 -32.42 11.82
N ARG A 94 -19.76 -32.15 12.60
CA ARG A 94 -18.55 -32.97 12.68
C ARG A 94 -17.90 -33.21 11.30
N ALA A 95 -17.96 -32.21 10.41
CA ALA A 95 -17.46 -32.28 9.04
C ALA A 95 -16.03 -32.82 8.98
N PHE A 96 -15.15 -32.36 9.88
CA PHE A 96 -13.72 -32.65 9.91
C PHE A 96 -13.29 -33.59 11.04
N VAL A 97 -14.23 -34.24 11.73
CA VAL A 97 -13.89 -35.22 12.77
C VAL A 97 -12.93 -36.26 12.21
N THR A 98 -11.97 -36.68 13.03
CA THR A 98 -10.85 -37.61 12.71
C THR A 98 -9.69 -37.04 11.89
N LEU A 99 -9.81 -35.80 11.39
CA LEU A 99 -8.67 -35.12 10.76
C LEU A 99 -7.91 -34.31 11.81
N ASN A 100 -6.59 -34.39 11.78
CA ASN A 100 -5.70 -33.52 12.53
C ASN A 100 -5.09 -32.51 11.54
N VAL A 101 -5.57 -31.27 11.53
CA VAL A 101 -5.16 -30.25 10.56
C VAL A 101 -4.67 -29.00 11.29
N THR A 102 -3.50 -28.51 10.91
CA THR A 102 -2.92 -27.29 11.50
C THR A 102 -3.36 -26.02 10.77
N ARG A 103 -3.53 -26.09 9.45
CA ARG A 103 -4.04 -24.98 8.61
C ARG A 103 -5.11 -25.50 7.65
N LEU A 104 -6.28 -24.88 7.64
CA LEU A 104 -7.40 -25.26 6.80
C LEU A 104 -7.81 -24.08 5.92
N HIS A 105 -7.81 -24.28 4.61
CA HIS A 105 -8.34 -23.33 3.64
C HIS A 105 -9.42 -24.01 2.82
N ILE A 106 -10.62 -23.44 2.84
CA ILE A 106 -11.74 -23.83 2.01
C ILE A 106 -12.08 -22.66 1.10
N LYS A 107 -11.93 -22.86 -0.21
CA LYS A 107 -12.42 -21.99 -1.26
C LYS A 107 -13.52 -22.73 -2.00
N ASP A 108 -14.76 -22.41 -1.67
CA ASP A 108 -15.94 -23.04 -2.25
C ASP A 108 -16.98 -21.95 -2.50
N SER A 109 -17.42 -21.84 -3.75
CA SER A 109 -18.34 -20.78 -4.19
C SER A 109 -19.81 -21.09 -3.88
N ASN A 110 -20.13 -22.31 -3.45
CA ASN A 110 -21.51 -22.77 -3.21
C ASN A 110 -21.81 -23.04 -1.74
N LEU A 111 -20.80 -22.99 -0.88
CA LEU A 111 -20.97 -23.28 0.53
C LEU A 111 -21.80 -22.13 1.14
N ARG A 112 -22.94 -22.39 1.78
CA ARG A 112 -23.92 -21.37 2.23
C ARG A 112 -24.17 -21.36 3.72
N TRP A 113 -23.88 -22.49 4.38
CA TRP A 113 -24.13 -22.69 5.80
C TRP A 113 -23.04 -23.54 6.44
N ILE A 114 -22.86 -23.34 7.74
CA ILE A 114 -21.91 -24.09 8.57
C ILE A 114 -22.67 -24.53 9.82
N ALA A 115 -22.67 -25.84 10.10
CA ALA A 115 -23.25 -26.35 11.33
C ALA A 115 -22.46 -25.86 12.56
N THR A 116 -23.12 -25.74 13.71
CA THR A 116 -22.52 -25.22 14.95
C THR A 116 -21.32 -26.02 15.44
N ASP A 117 -21.28 -27.32 15.18
CA ASP A 117 -20.18 -28.24 15.54
C ASP A 117 -19.39 -28.74 14.31
N ALA A 118 -19.46 -28.02 13.18
CA ALA A 118 -18.80 -28.44 11.94
C ALA A 118 -17.27 -28.65 12.10
N PHE A 119 -16.62 -27.82 12.92
CA PHE A 119 -15.17 -27.87 13.17
C PHE A 119 -14.77 -28.72 14.38
N SER A 120 -15.69 -29.54 14.92
CA SER A 120 -15.37 -30.46 16.01
C SER A 120 -14.22 -31.41 15.64
N GLY A 121 -13.24 -31.55 16.54
CA GLY A 121 -12.02 -32.33 16.36
C GLY A 121 -10.81 -31.55 15.83
N LEU A 122 -10.96 -30.27 15.47
CA LEU A 122 -9.88 -29.41 14.97
C LEU A 122 -9.24 -28.53 16.07
N GLU A 123 -9.02 -29.08 17.26
CA GLU A 123 -8.50 -28.34 18.43
C GLU A 123 -7.08 -27.79 18.23
N SER A 124 -6.28 -28.45 17.38
CA SER A 124 -4.91 -28.04 17.01
C SER A 124 -4.86 -27.07 15.82
N LEU A 125 -6.00 -26.66 15.27
CA LEU A 125 -6.05 -25.77 14.12
C LEU A 125 -5.58 -24.37 14.51
N LEU A 126 -4.52 -23.90 13.85
CA LEU A 126 -3.93 -22.58 14.07
C LEU A 126 -4.49 -21.54 13.09
N MET A 127 -4.92 -21.98 11.90
CA MET A 127 -5.37 -21.11 10.83
C MET A 127 -6.60 -21.67 10.12
N LEU A 128 -7.62 -20.83 9.99
CA LEU A 128 -8.82 -21.10 9.21
C LEU A 128 -9.01 -20.02 8.16
N THR A 129 -9.11 -20.41 6.90
CA THR A 129 -9.50 -19.53 5.79
C THR A 129 -10.76 -20.08 5.12
N LEU A 130 -11.84 -19.29 5.11
CA LEU A 130 -13.05 -19.57 4.36
C LEU A 130 -13.27 -18.43 3.36
N HIS A 131 -13.14 -18.72 2.08
CA HIS A 131 -13.15 -17.70 1.03
C HIS A 131 -14.23 -18.00 -0.01
N ASN A 132 -14.95 -16.96 -0.43
CA ASN A 132 -16.01 -17.01 -1.43
C ASN A 132 -17.22 -17.87 -1.04
N VAL A 133 -17.53 -17.98 0.26
CA VAL A 133 -18.50 -18.93 0.81
C VAL A 133 -19.90 -18.32 0.92
N THR A 134 -20.25 -17.26 0.17
CA THR A 134 -21.60 -16.61 0.22
C THR A 134 -22.21 -16.44 1.63
N LEU A 135 -21.40 -16.41 2.70
CA LEU A 135 -21.89 -16.58 4.07
C LEU A 135 -22.59 -15.32 4.51
N LEU A 136 -23.89 -15.43 4.79
CA LEU A 136 -24.66 -14.33 5.35
C LEU A 136 -24.34 -14.12 6.84
N THR A 137 -24.07 -15.20 7.55
CA THR A 137 -23.78 -15.21 8.99
C THR A 137 -22.65 -16.18 9.29
N PHE A 138 -21.85 -15.87 10.30
CA PHE A 138 -20.84 -16.77 10.81
C PHE A 138 -21.31 -17.36 12.16
N PRO A 139 -21.50 -18.68 12.30
CA PRO A 139 -22.06 -19.27 13.53
C PRO A 139 -21.07 -19.17 14.69
N PRO A 140 -21.36 -18.38 15.74
CA PRO A 140 -20.44 -18.12 16.86
C PRO A 140 -19.90 -19.39 17.52
N GLU A 141 -20.78 -20.38 17.70
CA GLU A 141 -20.48 -21.63 18.41
C GLU A 141 -19.42 -22.45 17.68
N SER A 142 -19.28 -22.29 16.37
CA SER A 142 -18.33 -23.06 15.56
C SER A 142 -16.87 -22.68 15.83
N LEU A 143 -16.59 -21.44 16.24
CA LEU A 143 -15.22 -21.01 16.63
C LEU A 143 -14.89 -21.38 18.07
N SER A 144 -15.89 -21.60 18.93
CA SER A 144 -15.66 -21.97 20.33
C SER A 144 -14.84 -23.25 20.49
N GLN A 145 -14.88 -24.12 19.46
CA GLN A 145 -14.17 -25.39 19.42
C GLN A 145 -12.69 -25.25 19.00
N LEU A 146 -12.32 -24.12 18.38
CA LEU A 146 -10.99 -23.90 17.82
C LEU A 146 -10.07 -23.19 18.83
N SER A 147 -9.79 -23.88 19.94
CA SER A 147 -9.07 -23.34 21.11
C SER A 147 -7.61 -22.92 20.83
N SER A 148 -7.03 -23.34 19.70
CA SER A 148 -5.68 -22.99 19.25
C SER A 148 -5.66 -21.98 18.10
N LEU A 149 -6.80 -21.47 17.65
CA LEU A 149 -6.88 -20.62 16.47
C LEU A 149 -6.15 -19.29 16.68
N ILE A 150 -5.16 -19.01 15.84
CA ILE A 150 -4.35 -17.78 15.85
C ILE A 150 -4.74 -16.88 14.68
N SER A 151 -5.15 -17.46 13.56
CA SER A 151 -5.50 -16.74 12.33
C SER A 151 -6.86 -17.17 11.80
N LEU A 152 -7.75 -16.19 11.58
CA LEU A 152 -9.06 -16.37 10.97
C LEU A 152 -9.17 -15.42 9.79
N ARG A 153 -9.36 -15.99 8.60
CA ARG A 153 -9.59 -15.25 7.36
C ARG A 153 -10.95 -15.64 6.80
N LEU A 154 -11.85 -14.67 6.70
CA LEU A 154 -13.14 -14.81 6.04
C LEU A 154 -13.28 -13.85 4.84
N PRO A 155 -12.28 -13.79 3.92
CA PRO A 155 -12.30 -12.83 2.85
C PRO A 155 -13.38 -13.15 1.81
N GLU A 156 -13.95 -12.10 1.20
CA GLU A 156 -14.91 -12.22 0.09
C GLU A 156 -16.11 -13.10 0.46
N ASN A 157 -16.71 -12.83 1.62
CA ASN A 157 -17.98 -13.43 2.04
C ASN A 157 -19.10 -12.37 2.01
N GLU A 158 -20.26 -12.70 2.55
CA GLU A 158 -21.48 -11.88 2.45
C GLU A 158 -21.92 -11.34 3.83
N LEU A 159 -20.98 -11.23 4.79
CA LEU A 159 -21.28 -10.81 6.16
C LEU A 159 -21.73 -9.35 6.18
N LEU A 160 -22.90 -9.09 6.77
CA LEU A 160 -23.50 -7.75 6.86
C LEU A 160 -23.14 -7.00 8.14
N GLN A 161 -22.85 -7.74 9.22
CA GLN A 161 -22.52 -7.21 10.53
C GLN A 161 -21.61 -8.19 11.30
N LEU A 162 -20.94 -7.68 12.33
CA LEU A 162 -20.22 -8.48 13.32
C LEU A 162 -20.74 -8.14 14.72
N ALA A 163 -21.31 -9.14 15.40
CA ALA A 163 -21.84 -9.02 16.75
C ALA A 163 -20.81 -9.42 17.80
N HIS A 164 -21.01 -8.95 19.05
CA HIS A 164 -20.10 -9.20 20.18
C HIS A 164 -19.85 -10.70 20.43
N ARG A 165 -20.84 -11.53 20.11
CA ARG A 165 -20.78 -13.00 20.30
C ARG A 165 -20.02 -13.73 19.20
N ASP A 166 -19.87 -13.18 18.00
CA ASP A 166 -19.49 -13.95 16.81
C ASP A 166 -18.07 -14.51 16.87
N LEU A 167 -17.16 -13.84 17.60
CA LEU A 167 -15.79 -14.29 17.84
C LEU A 167 -15.57 -14.80 19.27
N ARG A 168 -16.66 -15.05 20.02
CA ARG A 168 -16.59 -15.57 21.38
C ARG A 168 -15.95 -16.96 21.36
N GLY A 169 -14.86 -17.13 22.11
CA GLY A 169 -14.09 -18.38 22.16
C GLY A 169 -12.81 -18.36 21.32
N ALA A 170 -12.63 -17.40 20.40
CA ALA A 170 -11.39 -17.21 19.64
C ALA A 170 -10.31 -16.47 20.47
N GLY A 171 -10.07 -16.94 21.70
CA GLY A 171 -9.25 -16.22 22.71
C GLY A 171 -7.76 -16.12 22.41
N LYS A 172 -7.24 -16.88 21.43
CA LYS A 172 -5.85 -16.84 20.94
C LYS A 172 -5.69 -16.16 19.58
N LEU A 173 -6.79 -15.63 19.02
CA LEU A 173 -6.81 -15.03 17.71
C LEU A 173 -5.98 -13.73 17.69
N LYS A 174 -4.92 -13.72 16.90
CA LYS A 174 -4.03 -12.56 16.69
C LYS A 174 -4.23 -11.88 15.35
N TYR A 175 -4.64 -12.65 14.34
CA TYR A 175 -4.77 -12.18 12.97
C TYR A 175 -6.19 -12.42 12.48
N LEU A 176 -6.91 -11.34 12.19
CA LEU A 176 -8.28 -11.39 11.69
C LEU A 176 -8.40 -10.63 10.38
N SER A 177 -8.93 -11.29 9.35
CA SER A 177 -9.36 -10.65 8.11
C SER A 177 -10.82 -10.94 7.82
N LEU A 178 -11.61 -9.88 7.75
CA LEU A 178 -13.00 -9.87 7.26
C LEU A 178 -13.09 -9.04 5.96
N ALA A 179 -11.99 -8.98 5.20
CA ALA A 179 -11.92 -8.14 4.00
C ALA A 179 -12.90 -8.60 2.92
N GLY A 180 -13.44 -7.68 2.12
CA GLY A 180 -14.32 -8.05 0.99
C GLY A 180 -15.69 -8.57 1.42
N ASN A 181 -16.16 -8.23 2.62
CA ASN A 181 -17.52 -8.52 3.07
C ASN A 181 -18.46 -7.34 2.78
N LYS A 182 -19.69 -7.41 3.30
CA LYS A 182 -20.70 -6.34 3.20
C LYS A 182 -20.95 -5.68 4.56
N LEU A 183 -19.93 -5.63 5.42
CA LEU A 183 -20.08 -5.14 6.79
C LEU A 183 -20.47 -3.67 6.77
N THR A 184 -21.61 -3.36 7.37
CA THR A 184 -22.09 -1.99 7.62
C THR A 184 -21.97 -1.59 9.08
N HIS A 185 -21.90 -2.58 9.98
CA HIS A 185 -21.86 -2.39 11.42
C HIS A 185 -20.95 -3.41 12.10
N VAL A 186 -20.25 -2.95 13.14
CA VAL A 186 -19.48 -3.80 14.07
C VAL A 186 -19.84 -3.38 15.49
N GLU A 187 -20.32 -4.33 16.29
CA GLU A 187 -20.65 -4.08 17.69
C GLU A 187 -19.38 -3.87 18.52
N ARG A 188 -19.50 -3.10 19.62
CA ARG A 188 -18.37 -2.87 20.52
C ARG A 188 -17.94 -4.16 21.21
N GLY A 189 -16.63 -4.35 21.33
CA GLY A 189 -16.06 -5.52 21.98
C GLY A 189 -16.14 -6.81 21.16
N SER A 190 -16.57 -6.76 19.89
CA SER A 190 -16.63 -7.95 19.02
C SER A 190 -15.26 -8.54 18.70
N PHE A 191 -14.20 -7.74 18.84
CA PHE A 191 -12.83 -8.16 18.55
C PHE A 191 -12.09 -8.61 19.81
N PRO A 192 -11.31 -9.71 19.74
CA PRO A 192 -10.39 -10.09 20.82
C PRO A 192 -9.34 -9.00 21.06
N ILE A 193 -9.13 -8.62 22.32
CA ILE A 193 -8.20 -7.54 22.71
C ILE A 193 -6.72 -7.83 22.40
N ILE A 194 -6.39 -9.09 22.12
CA ILE A 194 -5.04 -9.56 21.80
C ILE A 194 -4.72 -9.47 20.30
N LEU A 195 -5.64 -8.97 19.47
CA LEU A 195 -5.41 -8.83 18.04
C LEU A 195 -4.18 -7.95 17.76
N VAL A 196 -3.37 -8.43 16.83
CA VAL A 196 -2.17 -7.76 16.32
C VAL A 196 -2.42 -7.23 14.91
N THR A 197 -3.20 -7.96 14.10
CA THR A 197 -3.65 -7.50 12.80
C THR A 197 -5.15 -7.62 12.63
N LEU A 198 -5.76 -6.54 12.13
CA LEU A 198 -7.16 -6.47 11.76
C LEU A 198 -7.30 -5.90 10.34
N SER A 199 -7.94 -6.67 9.46
CA SER A 199 -8.35 -6.21 8.14
C SER A 199 -9.88 -6.21 8.02
N LEU A 200 -10.45 -5.02 7.84
CA LEU A 200 -11.85 -4.78 7.49
C LEU A 200 -11.96 -4.11 6.11
N SER A 201 -10.92 -4.23 5.28
CA SER A 201 -10.87 -3.60 3.96
C SER A 201 -12.00 -4.08 3.04
N ASN A 202 -12.38 -3.26 2.05
CA ASN A 202 -13.41 -3.62 1.08
C ASN A 202 -14.74 -4.02 1.76
N ASN A 203 -15.23 -3.16 2.66
CA ASN A 203 -16.52 -3.31 3.33
C ASN A 203 -17.34 -2.01 3.14
N TRP A 204 -18.50 -1.89 3.81
CA TRP A 204 -19.39 -0.74 3.68
C TRP A 204 -19.49 0.08 4.99
N LEU A 205 -18.45 0.03 5.83
CA LEU A 205 -18.44 0.69 7.13
C LEU A 205 -18.46 2.22 6.97
N ARG A 206 -19.39 2.87 7.66
CA ARG A 206 -19.47 4.35 7.75
C ARG A 206 -18.78 4.93 9.00
N THR A 207 -18.63 4.10 10.03
CA THR A 207 -18.00 4.37 11.32
C THR A 207 -17.45 3.05 11.86
N LEU A 208 -16.49 3.10 12.78
CA LEU A 208 -16.00 1.92 13.50
C LEU A 208 -16.77 1.70 14.82
N ASN A 209 -17.63 2.65 15.21
CA ASN A 209 -18.45 2.60 16.42
C ASN A 209 -17.63 2.29 17.69
N LYS A 210 -16.39 2.77 17.77
CA LYS A 210 -15.42 2.51 18.84
C LYS A 210 -15.12 1.02 19.07
N SER A 211 -15.41 0.15 18.10
CA SER A 211 -15.22 -1.30 18.22
C SER A 211 -13.75 -1.71 18.37
N ILE A 212 -12.82 -0.88 17.91
CA ILE A 212 -11.37 -1.17 17.93
C ILE A 212 -10.59 -0.46 19.05
N ARG A 213 -11.25 0.41 19.85
CA ARG A 213 -10.57 1.30 20.82
C ARG A 213 -9.71 0.57 21.87
N ASN A 214 -10.06 -0.67 22.19
CA ASN A 214 -9.36 -1.46 23.22
C ASN A 214 -8.32 -2.43 22.64
N LEU A 215 -8.06 -2.38 21.32
CA LEU A 215 -7.10 -3.25 20.65
C LEU A 215 -5.67 -2.73 20.81
N VAL A 216 -5.20 -2.62 22.05
CA VAL A 216 -3.92 -1.97 22.40
C VAL A 216 -2.69 -2.69 21.83
N ASN A 217 -2.81 -3.97 21.43
CA ASN A 217 -1.76 -4.75 20.79
C ASN A 217 -1.75 -4.63 19.25
N LEU A 218 -2.67 -3.87 18.68
CA LEU A 218 -2.84 -3.80 17.23
C LEU A 218 -1.65 -3.06 16.59
N GLU A 219 -0.96 -3.73 15.68
CA GLU A 219 0.18 -3.19 14.93
C GLU A 219 -0.19 -2.85 13.48
N TRP A 220 -1.13 -3.60 12.89
CA TRP A 220 -1.55 -3.43 11.50
C TRP A 220 -3.08 -3.33 11.40
N LEU A 221 -3.56 -2.21 10.86
CA LEU A 221 -4.98 -1.95 10.68
C LEU A 221 -5.28 -1.55 9.24
N PHE A 222 -6.10 -2.37 8.58
CA PHE A 222 -6.54 -2.13 7.20
C PHE A 222 -8.04 -1.84 7.17
N LEU A 223 -8.37 -0.63 6.72
CA LEU A 223 -9.73 -0.08 6.64
C LEU A 223 -10.00 0.50 5.24
N ASN A 224 -9.13 0.23 4.26
CA ASN A 224 -9.25 0.78 2.91
C ASN A 224 -10.49 0.27 2.18
N ASN A 225 -11.00 1.04 1.22
CA ASN A 225 -12.23 0.74 0.50
C ASN A 225 -13.42 0.53 1.45
N ASN A 226 -13.69 1.53 2.29
CA ASN A 226 -14.88 1.62 3.12
C ASN A 226 -15.59 2.95 2.84
N ARG A 227 -16.55 3.33 3.68
CA ARG A 227 -17.33 4.58 3.58
C ARG A 227 -17.14 5.47 4.81
N LEU A 228 -15.98 5.37 5.47
CA LEU A 228 -15.69 6.11 6.69
C LEU A 228 -15.69 7.62 6.41
N LEU A 229 -16.40 8.37 7.25
CA LEU A 229 -16.56 9.82 7.09
C LEU A 229 -15.63 10.62 8.01
N ASN A 230 -15.33 10.09 9.20
CA ASN A 230 -14.41 10.64 10.18
C ASN A 230 -13.86 9.50 11.06
N LEU A 231 -12.88 9.82 11.90
CA LEU A 231 -12.20 8.88 12.80
C LEU A 231 -12.11 9.40 14.24
N GLU A 232 -12.94 10.38 14.60
CA GLU A 232 -12.80 11.09 15.86
C GLU A 232 -13.04 10.15 17.06
N GLY A 233 -11.98 9.93 17.86
CA GLY A 233 -11.99 9.02 18.99
C GLY A 233 -12.04 7.52 18.64
N GLU A 234 -12.01 7.16 17.35
CA GLU A 234 -12.07 5.77 16.88
C GLU A 234 -10.73 5.04 17.08
N LEU A 235 -9.61 5.78 17.05
CA LEU A 235 -8.24 5.26 17.11
C LEU A 235 -7.52 5.59 18.43
N ASP A 236 -8.25 6.12 19.42
CA ASP A 236 -7.74 6.43 20.76
C ASP A 236 -7.06 5.20 21.38
N GLY A 237 -5.86 5.38 21.92
CA GLY A 237 -5.12 4.34 22.65
C GLY A 237 -4.37 3.32 21.79
N LEU A 238 -4.45 3.38 20.45
CA LEU A 238 -3.76 2.43 19.55
C LEU A 238 -2.26 2.76 19.37
N ARG A 239 -1.54 2.83 20.48
CA ARG A 239 -0.13 3.30 20.52
C ARG A 239 0.86 2.36 19.84
N ASN A 240 0.53 1.08 19.70
CA ASN A 240 1.39 0.07 19.03
C ASN A 240 1.19 0.02 17.51
N LEU A 241 0.26 0.80 16.96
CA LEU A 241 -0.06 0.76 15.54
C LEU A 241 1.14 1.26 14.72
N ARG A 242 1.62 0.41 13.80
CA ARG A 242 2.73 0.69 12.88
C ARG A 242 2.26 1.00 11.47
N LYS A 243 1.15 0.37 11.03
CA LYS A 243 0.59 0.57 9.69
C LYS A 243 -0.91 0.79 9.76
N LEU A 244 -1.33 1.90 9.15
CA LEU A 244 -2.73 2.27 9.03
C LEU A 244 -3.08 2.54 7.58
N ASN A 245 -3.97 1.72 7.03
CA ASN A 245 -4.49 1.92 5.68
C ASN A 245 -5.95 2.39 5.70
N LEU A 246 -6.16 3.65 5.35
CA LEU A 246 -7.45 4.33 5.25
C LEU A 246 -7.77 4.78 3.83
N ALA A 247 -7.02 4.28 2.84
CA ALA A 247 -7.20 4.64 1.44
C ALA A 247 -8.63 4.36 0.94
N LYS A 248 -9.13 5.14 -0.02
CA LYS A 248 -10.44 4.93 -0.64
C LYS A 248 -11.58 4.90 0.40
N ASN A 249 -11.63 5.92 1.24
CA ASN A 249 -12.74 6.20 2.15
C ASN A 249 -13.39 7.54 1.77
N SER A 250 -14.21 8.12 2.65
CA SER A 250 -14.87 9.40 2.43
C SER A 250 -14.47 10.44 3.49
N LEU A 251 -13.24 10.33 4.01
CA LEU A 251 -12.71 11.22 5.05
C LEU A 251 -12.59 12.65 4.50
N ARG A 252 -13.15 13.62 5.23
CA ARG A 252 -13.02 15.06 4.91
C ARG A 252 -12.02 15.78 5.82
N HIS A 253 -11.90 15.30 7.05
CA HIS A 253 -11.02 15.83 8.08
C HIS A 253 -10.38 14.68 8.83
N ILE A 254 -9.13 14.88 9.26
CA ILE A 254 -8.41 13.96 10.14
C ILE A 254 -8.60 14.37 11.61
N GLY A 255 -8.61 15.68 11.91
CA GLY A 255 -8.85 16.18 13.26
C GLY A 255 -7.82 15.66 14.27
N ARG A 256 -8.26 15.30 15.48
CA ARG A 256 -7.36 14.72 16.51
C ARG A 256 -7.26 13.19 16.44
N SER A 257 -7.69 12.58 15.34
CA SER A 257 -7.86 11.12 15.24
C SER A 257 -6.55 10.33 15.37
N PHE A 258 -5.39 10.97 15.15
CA PHE A 258 -4.09 10.28 15.17
C PHE A 258 -3.21 10.62 16.38
N ARG A 259 -3.77 11.31 17.39
CA ARG A 259 -3.00 11.83 18.54
C ARG A 259 -2.17 10.78 19.30
N ASP A 260 -2.63 9.53 19.34
CA ASP A 260 -2.01 8.45 20.12
C ASP A 260 -1.13 7.51 19.27
N LEU A 261 -1.07 7.69 17.95
CA LEU A 261 -0.40 6.76 17.01
C LEU A 261 1.12 7.00 16.93
N ILE A 262 1.78 7.06 18.08
CA ILE A 262 3.18 7.48 18.22
C ILE A 262 4.20 6.53 17.57
N ASN A 263 3.84 5.27 17.34
CA ASN A 263 4.70 4.27 16.69
C ASN A 263 4.32 4.04 15.21
N LEU A 264 3.46 4.88 14.64
CA LEU A 264 3.02 4.72 13.26
C LEU A 264 4.18 4.97 12.30
N GLN A 265 4.39 4.06 11.36
CA GLN A 265 5.46 4.08 10.37
C GLN A 265 4.92 4.29 8.95
N GLU A 266 3.75 3.72 8.66
CA GLU A 266 3.11 3.80 7.34
C GLU A 266 1.66 4.29 7.46
N LEU A 267 1.33 5.36 6.75
CA LEU A 267 -0.01 5.95 6.72
C LEU A 267 -0.49 6.17 5.29
N TYR A 268 -1.57 5.49 4.93
CA TYR A 268 -2.20 5.56 3.61
C TYR A 268 -3.57 6.22 3.70
N LEU A 269 -3.72 7.39 3.07
CA LEU A 269 -4.92 8.23 3.08
C LEU A 269 -5.39 8.60 1.67
N GLN A 270 -4.83 7.97 0.63
CA GLN A 270 -5.15 8.30 -0.75
C GLN A 270 -6.60 8.03 -1.11
N PHE A 271 -7.13 8.75 -2.11
CA PHE A 271 -8.52 8.64 -2.56
C PHE A 271 -9.54 8.89 -1.43
N ASN A 272 -9.29 9.93 -0.63
CA ASN A 272 -10.27 10.46 0.31
C ASN A 272 -10.78 11.82 -0.20
N SER A 273 -11.40 12.62 0.67
CA SER A 273 -11.84 13.96 0.36
C SER A 273 -11.26 14.96 1.35
N ILE A 274 -10.00 14.78 1.76
CA ILE A 274 -9.33 15.64 2.75
C ILE A 274 -8.98 16.99 2.11
N HIS A 275 -9.42 18.08 2.71
CA HIS A 275 -9.17 19.45 2.21
C HIS A 275 -8.13 20.23 3.01
N GLN A 276 -7.84 19.81 4.25
CA GLN A 276 -6.87 20.42 5.14
C GLN A 276 -6.26 19.37 6.10
N LEU A 277 -5.00 19.55 6.48
CA LEU A 277 -4.31 18.70 7.45
C LEU A 277 -4.27 19.35 8.84
N GLY A 278 -3.89 20.62 8.93
CA GLY A 278 -3.75 21.33 10.20
C GLY A 278 -2.73 20.62 11.10
N THR A 279 -3.02 20.51 12.39
CA THR A 279 -2.11 19.87 13.36
C THR A 279 -2.33 18.36 13.53
N SER A 280 -3.12 17.74 12.64
CA SER A 280 -3.54 16.34 12.75
C SER A 280 -2.40 15.32 12.73
N LEU A 281 -1.24 15.67 12.17
CA LEU A 281 -0.11 14.76 11.96
C LEU A 281 1.04 14.98 12.96
N HIS A 282 0.95 15.97 13.85
CA HIS A 282 2.07 16.45 14.68
C HIS A 282 2.74 15.37 15.54
N ASN A 283 1.99 14.38 16.01
CA ASN A 283 2.51 13.34 16.90
C ASN A 283 3.10 12.13 16.16
N LEU A 284 3.11 12.13 14.83
CA LEU A 284 3.46 10.98 14.01
C LEU A 284 4.96 10.94 13.66
N SER A 285 5.82 11.10 14.67
CA SER A 285 7.27 11.29 14.49
C SER A 285 8.01 10.08 13.93
N GLN A 286 7.39 8.90 13.90
CA GLN A 286 7.97 7.66 13.36
C GLN A 286 7.50 7.35 11.94
N VAL A 287 6.60 8.17 11.35
CA VAL A 287 6.07 7.90 10.00
C VAL A 287 7.17 8.11 8.98
N ARG A 288 7.44 7.08 8.18
CA ARG A 288 8.39 7.08 7.07
C ARG A 288 7.71 7.20 5.71
N ASN A 289 6.48 6.68 5.60
CA ASN A 289 5.72 6.66 4.36
C ASN A 289 4.33 7.26 4.57
N LEU A 290 4.07 8.38 3.90
CA LEU A 290 2.78 9.07 3.93
C LEU A 290 2.23 9.23 2.51
N ASN A 291 1.08 8.62 2.25
CA ASN A 291 0.36 8.80 0.99
C ASN A 291 -0.93 9.60 1.21
N LEU A 292 -0.96 10.82 0.68
CA LEU A 292 -2.09 11.76 0.68
C LEU A 292 -2.59 12.04 -0.75
N SER A 293 -2.20 11.22 -1.72
CA SER A 293 -2.59 11.41 -3.12
C SER A 293 -4.10 11.36 -3.33
N MET A 294 -4.59 11.94 -4.42
CA MET A 294 -6.00 11.88 -4.80
C MET A 294 -6.94 12.38 -3.68
N ASN A 295 -6.55 13.48 -3.02
CA ASN A 295 -7.36 14.21 -2.04
C ASN A 295 -7.79 15.57 -2.60
N ARG A 296 -8.14 16.53 -1.74
CA ARG A 296 -8.65 17.85 -2.12
C ARG A 296 -7.87 18.98 -1.46
N LEU A 297 -6.61 18.75 -1.11
CA LEU A 297 -5.72 19.75 -0.52
C LEU A 297 -5.51 20.89 -1.51
N VAL A 298 -5.59 22.15 -1.05
CA VAL A 298 -5.47 23.35 -1.89
C VAL A 298 -4.25 24.19 -1.52
N ILE A 299 -4.02 24.37 -0.23
CA ILE A 299 -2.90 25.14 0.32
C ILE A 299 -2.26 24.25 1.36
N LEU A 300 -0.93 24.17 1.33
CA LEU A 300 -0.15 23.61 2.41
C LEU A 300 0.43 24.76 3.24
N ASN A 301 0.62 24.52 4.53
CA ASN A 301 1.17 25.47 5.48
C ASN A 301 2.30 24.83 6.27
N TYR A 302 3.17 25.68 6.83
CA TYR A 302 4.29 25.27 7.70
C TYR A 302 3.92 24.20 8.74
N SER A 303 2.74 24.29 9.35
CA SER A 303 2.31 23.37 10.40
C SER A 303 1.74 22.03 9.91
N ASP A 304 1.44 21.85 8.62
CA ASP A 304 0.71 20.66 8.13
C ASP A 304 1.53 19.36 8.27
N PHE A 305 2.87 19.45 8.23
CA PHE A 305 3.79 18.31 8.37
C PHE A 305 4.81 18.49 9.50
N GLU A 306 4.55 19.45 10.40
CA GLU A 306 5.35 19.62 11.61
C GLU A 306 5.36 18.30 12.43
N GLY A 307 6.52 17.95 12.99
CA GLY A 307 6.72 16.70 13.73
C GLY A 307 7.03 15.45 12.88
N LEU A 308 6.94 15.50 11.55
CA LEU A 308 7.22 14.36 10.66
C LEU A 308 8.71 14.25 10.24
N GLU A 309 9.62 14.36 11.19
CA GLU A 309 11.06 14.41 10.91
C GLU A 309 11.62 13.10 10.31
N SER A 310 11.00 11.96 10.60
CA SER A 310 11.39 10.64 10.06
C SER A 310 10.82 10.36 8.66
N LEU A 311 10.07 11.28 8.06
CA LEU A 311 9.38 11.02 6.80
C LEU A 311 10.37 10.90 5.65
N GLU A 312 10.32 9.77 4.94
CA GLU A 312 11.21 9.45 3.81
C GLU A 312 10.50 9.57 2.46
N THR A 313 9.21 9.22 2.41
CA THR A 313 8.39 9.28 1.19
C THR A 313 7.08 10.00 1.45
N LEU A 314 6.84 11.06 0.67
CA LEU A 314 5.60 11.84 0.69
C LEU A 314 4.99 11.88 -0.72
N ASP A 315 3.77 11.35 -0.83
CA ASP A 315 2.97 11.41 -2.05
C ASP A 315 1.76 12.34 -1.84
N LEU A 316 1.77 13.46 -2.56
CA LEU A 316 0.73 14.50 -2.60
C LEU A 316 0.10 14.62 -3.99
N SER A 317 0.32 13.63 -4.86
CA SER A 317 -0.14 13.66 -6.25
C SER A 317 -1.66 13.75 -6.36
N GLY A 318 -2.18 14.33 -7.45
CA GLY A 318 -3.62 14.36 -7.72
C GLY A 318 -4.45 15.16 -6.70
N ASN A 319 -3.85 16.19 -6.09
CA ASN A 319 -4.55 17.15 -5.23
C ASN A 319 -4.91 18.43 -6.01
N ARG A 320 -5.17 19.54 -5.31
CA ARG A 320 -5.46 20.86 -5.90
C ARG A 320 -4.48 21.91 -5.41
N ILE A 321 -3.28 21.48 -4.99
CA ILE A 321 -2.29 22.31 -4.30
C ILE A 321 -1.83 23.43 -5.23
N ASN A 322 -1.94 24.68 -4.78
CA ASN A 322 -1.48 25.86 -5.51
C ASN A 322 -0.45 26.72 -4.74
N ALA A 323 -0.23 26.42 -3.46
CA ALA A 323 0.74 27.08 -2.59
C ALA A 323 1.31 26.09 -1.55
N LEU A 324 2.60 26.20 -1.26
CA LEU A 324 3.36 25.30 -0.36
C LEU A 324 3.66 25.93 1.01
N ASN A 325 3.90 27.25 1.07
CA ASN A 325 4.07 28.07 2.28
C ASN A 325 4.98 27.45 3.36
N GLY A 326 6.13 26.90 2.95
CA GLY A 326 7.11 26.30 3.86
C GLY A 326 6.68 24.99 4.51
N ALA A 327 5.64 24.33 4.01
CA ALA A 327 5.08 23.10 4.60
C ALA A 327 6.10 21.96 4.78
N PHE A 328 7.19 21.95 4.01
CA PHE A 328 8.17 20.87 4.03
C PHE A 328 9.36 21.15 4.95
N HIS A 329 9.36 22.23 5.73
CA HIS A 329 10.51 22.66 6.52
C HIS A 329 11.03 21.61 7.51
N SER A 330 10.13 20.82 8.12
CA SER A 330 10.45 19.75 9.09
C SER A 330 10.93 18.45 8.45
N LEU A 331 10.81 18.28 7.13
CA LEU A 331 10.96 16.99 6.45
C LEU A 331 12.42 16.69 6.06
N ILE A 332 13.33 16.80 7.03
CA ILE A 332 14.79 16.72 6.81
C ILE A 332 15.28 15.35 6.29
N ASN A 333 14.52 14.28 6.52
CA ASN A 333 14.84 12.92 6.03
C ASN A 333 14.11 12.55 4.73
N LEU A 334 13.39 13.49 4.12
CA LEU A 334 12.60 13.19 2.92
C LEU A 334 13.51 12.85 1.75
N ARG A 335 13.28 11.68 1.14
CA ARG A 335 14.02 11.16 -0.01
C ARG A 335 13.23 11.27 -1.30
N ARG A 336 11.90 11.11 -1.23
CA ARG A 336 10.99 11.19 -2.37
C ARG A 336 9.81 12.11 -2.08
N LEU A 337 9.60 13.09 -2.95
CA LEU A 337 8.46 13.99 -2.95
C LEU A 337 7.74 13.95 -4.30
N ASP A 338 6.48 13.53 -4.28
CA ASP A 338 5.60 13.52 -5.44
C ASP A 338 4.49 14.58 -5.29
N LEU A 339 4.50 15.57 -6.17
CA LEU A 339 3.54 16.67 -6.27
C LEU A 339 2.83 16.67 -7.63
N THR A 340 2.83 15.54 -8.35
CA THR A 340 2.24 15.46 -9.69
C THR A 340 0.75 15.78 -9.70
N HIS A 341 0.22 16.21 -10.84
CA HIS A 341 -1.22 16.46 -11.02
C HIS A 341 -1.80 17.42 -9.98
N ASN A 342 -1.10 18.53 -9.73
CA ASN A 342 -1.55 19.62 -8.85
C ASN A 342 -1.78 20.92 -9.65
N ARG A 343 -1.83 22.08 -8.96
CA ARG A 343 -2.13 23.39 -9.56
C ARG A 343 -1.04 24.43 -9.27
N LEU A 344 0.18 23.98 -8.99
CA LEU A 344 1.31 24.85 -8.67
C LEU A 344 1.64 25.73 -9.89
N ARG A 345 1.78 27.04 -9.66
CA ARG A 345 2.18 28.02 -10.69
C ARG A 345 3.64 28.43 -10.63
N ASN A 346 4.23 28.33 -9.45
CA ASN A 346 5.62 28.65 -9.19
C ASN A 346 6.19 27.61 -8.23
N LEU A 347 7.49 27.36 -8.35
CA LEU A 347 8.27 26.65 -7.35
C LEU A 347 9.45 27.53 -6.96
N PHE A 348 9.57 27.85 -5.67
CA PHE A 348 10.69 28.63 -5.13
C PHE A 348 11.68 27.68 -4.48
N PHE A 349 12.97 27.90 -4.68
CA PHE A 349 14.00 27.03 -4.12
C PHE A 349 13.93 26.97 -2.58
N THR A 350 13.54 28.06 -1.93
CA THR A 350 13.35 28.14 -0.47
C THR A 350 12.29 27.19 0.08
N GLU A 351 11.36 26.71 -0.75
CA GLU A 351 10.33 25.74 -0.34
C GLU A 351 10.90 24.33 -0.16
N ILE A 352 12.04 24.03 -0.79
CA ILE A 352 12.66 22.69 -0.80
C ILE A 352 14.11 22.69 -0.31
N SER A 353 14.72 23.86 -0.06
CA SER A 353 16.13 24.01 0.29
C SER A 353 16.53 23.33 1.60
N HIS A 354 15.56 23.00 2.46
CA HIS A 354 15.77 22.29 3.72
C HIS A 354 15.77 20.76 3.58
N LEU A 355 15.37 20.23 2.42
CA LEU A 355 15.22 18.80 2.16
C LEU A 355 16.55 18.18 1.76
N THR A 356 17.51 18.17 2.69
CA THR A 356 18.92 17.81 2.43
C THR A 356 19.15 16.36 2.02
N ASN A 357 18.15 15.48 2.17
CA ASN A 357 18.19 14.08 1.75
C ASN A 357 17.32 13.79 0.52
N LEU A 358 16.71 14.82 -0.10
CA LEU A 358 15.78 14.63 -1.21
C LEU A 358 16.53 14.23 -2.48
N SER A 359 16.27 13.02 -2.96
CA SER A 359 16.86 12.49 -4.19
C SER A 359 15.89 12.54 -5.38
N ILE A 360 14.59 12.39 -5.14
CA ILE A 360 13.56 12.38 -6.20
C ILE A 360 12.52 13.45 -5.93
N LEU A 361 12.39 14.39 -6.88
CA LEU A 361 11.33 15.39 -6.90
C LEU A 361 10.53 15.29 -8.19
N ASP A 362 9.23 15.00 -8.08
CA ASP A 362 8.31 15.04 -9.20
C ASP A 362 7.26 16.14 -9.01
N VAL A 363 7.26 17.11 -9.92
CA VAL A 363 6.30 18.22 -10.00
C VAL A 363 5.64 18.28 -11.37
N SER A 364 5.59 17.14 -12.07
CA SER A 364 4.96 17.02 -13.39
C SER A 364 3.46 17.31 -13.33
N ASP A 365 2.83 17.61 -14.46
CA ASP A 365 1.38 17.84 -14.54
C ASP A 365 0.89 18.94 -13.59
N ASN A 366 1.63 20.05 -13.54
CA ASN A 366 1.28 21.25 -12.81
C ASN A 366 1.06 22.41 -13.79
N ARG A 367 1.12 23.65 -13.30
CA ARG A 367 0.97 24.88 -14.09
C ARG A 367 2.19 25.78 -13.93
N LEU A 368 3.36 25.18 -13.72
CA LEU A 368 4.58 25.92 -13.42
C LEU A 368 4.98 26.78 -14.62
N HIS A 369 5.01 28.09 -14.42
CA HIS A 369 5.53 29.04 -15.42
C HIS A 369 6.98 29.41 -15.15
N ARG A 370 7.39 29.39 -13.87
CA ARG A 370 8.71 29.82 -13.42
C ARG A 370 9.20 28.95 -12.27
N LEU A 371 10.47 28.58 -12.37
CA LEU A 371 11.26 28.08 -11.26
C LEU A 371 12.09 29.27 -10.72
N LYS A 372 11.92 29.60 -9.45
CA LYS A 372 12.54 30.77 -8.84
C LYS A 372 13.69 30.32 -7.94
N SER A 373 14.90 30.61 -8.38
CA SER A 373 16.12 30.41 -7.59
C SER A 373 16.12 31.36 -6.38
N GLY A 374 16.58 30.86 -5.24
CA GLY A 374 16.85 31.65 -4.03
C GLY A 374 18.27 32.20 -4.04
N ILE A 375 18.76 32.62 -2.87
CA ILE A 375 20.16 33.03 -2.71
C ILE A 375 21.06 31.83 -3.07
N PRO A 376 22.08 32.01 -3.95
CA PRO A 376 22.87 30.91 -4.51
C PRO A 376 23.95 30.41 -3.53
N THR A 377 23.55 29.88 -2.37
CA THR A 377 24.48 29.32 -1.37
C THR A 377 24.20 27.87 -0.99
N ALA A 378 22.98 27.36 -1.19
CA ALA A 378 22.63 25.98 -0.86
C ALA A 378 22.44 25.10 -2.11
N THR A 379 22.87 23.84 -2.03
CA THR A 379 22.68 22.80 -3.05
C THR A 379 21.90 21.63 -2.45
N LEU A 380 21.17 20.89 -3.29
CA LEU A 380 20.41 19.70 -2.90
C LEU A 380 20.90 18.47 -3.68
N PRO A 381 20.91 17.28 -3.06
CA PRO A 381 21.36 16.04 -3.70
C PRO A 381 20.25 15.42 -4.57
N ILE A 382 19.56 16.22 -5.37
CA ILE A 382 18.53 15.72 -6.29
C ILE A 382 19.20 14.91 -7.39
N GLU A 383 18.88 13.63 -7.46
CA GLU A 383 19.30 12.70 -8.51
C GLU A 383 18.31 12.74 -9.68
N ARG A 384 17.01 12.88 -9.39
CA ARG A 384 15.95 12.83 -10.42
C ARG A 384 14.95 13.94 -10.23
N ILE A 385 14.79 14.75 -11.29
CA ILE A 385 13.79 15.82 -11.32
C ILE A 385 12.86 15.66 -12.52
N PHE A 386 11.56 15.63 -12.23
CA PHE A 386 10.50 15.53 -13.22
C PHE A 386 9.65 16.80 -13.19
N LEU A 387 9.63 17.50 -14.32
CA LEU A 387 8.96 18.79 -14.56
C LEU A 387 8.02 18.69 -15.78
N ALA A 388 7.72 17.47 -16.23
CA ALA A 388 6.98 17.22 -17.45
C ALA A 388 5.58 17.85 -17.40
N ARG A 389 5.01 18.20 -18.55
CA ARG A 389 3.62 18.70 -18.66
C ARG A 389 3.35 19.91 -17.75
N ASN A 390 4.19 20.94 -17.90
CA ASN A 390 4.07 22.24 -17.23
C ASN A 390 4.05 23.37 -18.28
N ASN A 391 4.22 24.63 -17.88
CA ASN A 391 4.28 25.78 -18.78
C ASN A 391 5.62 26.53 -18.66
N LEU A 392 6.71 25.80 -18.43
CA LEU A 392 8.05 26.39 -18.29
C LEU A 392 8.53 26.92 -19.63
N THR A 393 9.11 28.12 -19.64
CA THR A 393 9.77 28.68 -20.82
C THR A 393 11.30 28.57 -20.76
N THR A 394 11.85 28.28 -19.57
CA THR A 394 13.27 28.08 -19.29
C THR A 394 13.44 27.32 -17.97
N LEU A 395 14.53 26.57 -17.82
CA LEU A 395 14.96 26.02 -16.53
C LEU A 395 15.53 27.11 -15.59
N GLY A 396 16.16 28.14 -16.17
CA GLY A 396 16.78 29.23 -15.45
C GLY A 396 17.89 28.77 -14.50
N ARG A 397 18.28 29.65 -13.57
CA ARG A 397 19.34 29.32 -12.58
C ARG A 397 18.93 28.29 -11.54
N PHE A 398 17.66 27.87 -11.51
CA PHE A 398 17.13 26.94 -10.50
C PHE A 398 17.83 25.57 -10.55
N ILE A 399 18.11 25.06 -11.74
CA ILE A 399 18.77 23.76 -11.93
C ILE A 399 20.20 23.73 -11.36
N ARG A 400 20.85 24.89 -11.18
CA ARG A 400 22.22 25.01 -10.65
C ARG A 400 22.33 24.59 -9.18
N HIS A 401 21.21 24.48 -8.48
CA HIS A 401 21.20 23.99 -7.10
C HIS A 401 21.33 22.46 -7.01
N PHE A 402 21.25 21.72 -8.12
CA PHE A 402 21.23 20.25 -8.13
C PHE A 402 22.51 19.69 -8.77
N THR A 403 23.49 19.34 -7.95
CA THR A 403 24.85 19.01 -8.40
C THR A 403 25.06 17.53 -8.72
N VAL A 404 24.09 16.67 -8.39
CA VAL A 404 24.17 15.21 -8.58
C VAL A 404 23.05 14.66 -9.48
N LEU A 405 22.45 15.51 -10.31
CA LEU A 405 21.39 15.10 -11.24
C LEU A 405 21.85 13.99 -12.19
N GLU A 406 21.02 12.98 -12.30
CA GLU A 406 21.10 11.87 -13.26
C GLU A 406 20.01 12.05 -14.32
N VAL A 407 18.76 12.22 -13.88
CA VAL A 407 17.58 12.24 -14.75
C VAL A 407 16.89 13.60 -14.71
N VAL A 408 16.69 14.22 -15.87
CA VAL A 408 15.96 15.48 -16.03
C VAL A 408 14.83 15.32 -17.06
N ASP A 409 13.58 15.33 -16.62
CA ASP A 409 12.43 15.34 -17.53
C ASP A 409 11.78 16.73 -17.55
N ILE A 410 11.91 17.44 -18.67
CA ILE A 410 11.26 18.73 -18.93
C ILE A 410 10.32 18.65 -20.14
N SER A 411 9.87 17.44 -20.49
CA SER A 411 9.00 17.21 -21.64
C SER A 411 7.66 17.96 -21.53
N PHE A 412 7.05 18.26 -22.68
CA PHE A 412 5.76 18.91 -22.79
C PHE A 412 5.67 20.22 -21.99
N ASN A 413 6.66 21.09 -22.18
CA ASN A 413 6.71 22.45 -21.65
C ASN A 413 6.67 23.47 -22.82
N GLN A 414 6.96 24.74 -22.54
CA GLN A 414 7.00 25.84 -23.51
C GLN A 414 8.42 26.37 -23.72
N ILE A 415 9.43 25.50 -23.55
CA ILE A 415 10.84 25.87 -23.66
C ILE A 415 11.18 26.02 -25.15
N ARG A 416 11.69 27.19 -25.53
CA ARG A 416 12.09 27.49 -26.91
C ARG A 416 13.59 27.39 -27.15
N ILE A 417 14.39 27.67 -26.12
CA ILE A 417 15.86 27.70 -26.21
C ILE A 417 16.40 27.01 -24.95
N LEU A 418 17.31 26.06 -25.16
CA LEU A 418 18.10 25.44 -24.10
C LEU A 418 19.47 26.10 -24.03
N LYS A 419 20.09 26.09 -22.85
CA LYS A 419 21.45 26.58 -22.67
C LYS A 419 22.34 25.45 -22.21
N ALA A 420 23.52 25.28 -22.82
CA ALA A 420 24.46 24.23 -22.45
C ALA A 420 24.86 24.27 -20.96
N ILE A 421 24.87 25.49 -20.38
CA ILE A 421 25.19 25.71 -18.96
C ILE A 421 24.17 25.05 -18.01
N ASP A 422 22.91 24.89 -18.42
CA ASP A 422 21.86 24.29 -17.58
C ASP A 422 22.10 22.78 -17.39
N PHE A 423 22.84 22.14 -18.30
CA PHE A 423 23.21 20.72 -18.26
C PHE A 423 24.63 20.46 -17.78
N SER A 424 25.43 21.52 -17.64
CA SER A 424 26.79 21.45 -17.09
C SER A 424 26.80 21.45 -15.55
N VAL A 425 25.63 21.56 -14.91
CA VAL A 425 25.47 21.64 -13.45
C VAL A 425 25.81 20.34 -12.73
N SER A 426 25.72 19.21 -13.42
CA SER A 426 26.11 17.91 -12.89
C SER A 426 26.78 17.06 -13.95
N SER A 427 27.89 16.43 -13.58
CA SER A 427 28.59 15.44 -14.41
C SER A 427 27.85 14.11 -14.52
N ARG A 428 26.85 13.86 -13.64
CA ARG A 428 26.13 12.59 -13.53
C ARG A 428 24.93 12.45 -14.46
N ILE A 429 24.54 13.52 -15.15
CA ILE A 429 23.36 13.51 -16.01
C ILE A 429 23.54 12.45 -17.08
N ASP A 430 22.64 11.47 -17.12
CA ASP A 430 22.64 10.35 -18.05
C ASP A 430 21.43 10.40 -19.00
N TYR A 431 20.32 11.01 -18.56
CA TYR A 431 19.09 11.08 -19.32
C TYR A 431 18.41 12.45 -19.23
N ILE A 432 18.05 13.00 -20.39
CA ILE A 432 17.26 14.23 -20.50
C ILE A 432 16.06 14.00 -21.45
N SER A 433 14.87 14.37 -21.01
CA SER A 433 13.70 14.41 -21.91
C SER A 433 13.27 15.85 -22.15
N VAL A 434 13.32 16.28 -23.42
CA VAL A 434 12.82 17.60 -23.87
C VAL A 434 11.65 17.48 -24.86
N THR A 435 11.19 16.27 -25.11
CA THR A 435 10.07 15.93 -26.00
C THR A 435 8.88 16.86 -25.84
N GLY A 436 8.30 17.33 -26.95
CA GLY A 436 7.09 18.15 -26.93
C GLY A 436 7.29 19.61 -26.51
N ASN A 437 8.53 20.09 -26.45
CA ASN A 437 8.83 21.52 -26.32
C ASN A 437 8.96 22.20 -27.70
N PRO A 438 8.53 23.47 -27.87
CA PRO A 438 8.67 24.23 -29.11
C PRO A 438 10.10 24.78 -29.31
N LEU A 439 11.10 23.89 -29.29
CA LEU A 439 12.51 24.24 -29.43
C LEU A 439 12.82 24.84 -30.81
N ILE A 440 13.57 25.94 -30.82
CA ILE A 440 14.05 26.59 -32.05
C ILE A 440 15.41 26.01 -32.41
N CYS A 441 15.62 25.78 -33.70
CA CYS A 441 16.94 25.46 -34.23
C CYS A 441 17.72 26.74 -34.52
N ASP A 442 18.64 27.09 -33.62
CA ASP A 442 19.63 28.16 -33.79
C ASP A 442 21.05 27.64 -33.45
N ALA A 443 22.04 28.53 -33.49
CA ALA A 443 23.42 28.19 -33.18
C ALA A 443 23.62 27.71 -31.73
N GLU A 444 22.83 28.22 -30.77
CA GLU A 444 22.88 27.78 -29.38
C GLU A 444 22.37 26.35 -29.26
N GLN A 445 21.28 26.00 -29.95
CA GLN A 445 20.72 24.66 -29.92
C GLN A 445 21.68 23.62 -30.52
N MET A 446 22.43 23.98 -31.58
CA MET A 446 23.50 23.13 -32.12
C MET A 446 24.63 22.94 -31.10
N PHE A 447 25.01 24.01 -30.40
CA PHE A 447 26.02 23.93 -29.35
C PHE A 447 25.59 23.04 -28.17
N VAL A 448 24.32 23.14 -27.76
CA VAL A 448 23.73 22.23 -26.76
C VAL A 448 23.80 20.78 -27.24
N HIS A 449 23.38 20.50 -28.48
CA HIS A 449 23.44 19.15 -29.05
C HIS A 449 24.85 18.56 -28.97
N HIS A 450 25.84 19.29 -29.49
CA HIS A 450 27.24 18.86 -29.46
C HIS A 450 27.78 18.66 -28.03
N THR A 451 27.40 19.55 -27.11
CA THR A 451 27.80 19.44 -25.69
C THR A 451 27.26 18.16 -25.05
N LEU A 452 26.01 17.80 -25.36
CA LEU A 452 25.35 16.61 -24.81
C LEU A 452 25.89 15.32 -25.44
N GLU A 453 26.13 15.31 -26.77
CA GLU A 453 26.75 14.19 -27.48
C GLU A 453 28.15 13.87 -26.95
N ASN A 454 28.99 14.89 -26.76
CA ASN A 454 30.35 14.72 -26.22
C ASN A 454 30.36 14.11 -24.81
N ARG A 455 29.23 14.17 -24.10
CA ARG A 455 29.06 13.60 -22.76
C ARG A 455 28.33 12.25 -22.74
N ASN A 456 27.98 11.68 -23.90
CA ASN A 456 27.21 10.44 -24.04
C ASN A 456 25.88 10.45 -23.25
N ILE A 457 25.19 11.60 -23.21
CA ILE A 457 23.91 11.75 -22.51
C ILE A 457 22.77 11.28 -23.44
N GLU A 458 21.89 10.40 -22.95
CA GLU A 458 20.68 10.00 -23.67
C GLU A 458 19.69 11.18 -23.65
N ILE A 459 19.24 11.62 -24.83
CA ILE A 459 18.30 12.73 -24.94
C ILE A 459 17.15 12.46 -25.90
N ASP A 460 15.93 12.64 -25.39
CA ASP A 460 14.69 12.47 -26.14
C ASP A 460 14.08 13.81 -26.54
N GLY A 461 13.72 13.94 -27.83
CA GLY A 461 12.89 15.05 -28.32
C GLY A 461 13.62 16.30 -28.81
N LEU A 462 14.94 16.23 -28.99
CA LEU A 462 15.69 17.29 -29.67
C LEU A 462 15.27 17.42 -31.15
N PRO A 463 15.06 18.64 -31.67
CA PRO A 463 14.80 18.84 -33.08
C PRO A 463 16.04 18.52 -33.93
N LYS A 464 15.84 17.96 -35.12
CA LYS A 464 16.91 17.81 -36.12
C LYS A 464 17.16 19.17 -36.78
N CYS A 465 18.23 19.85 -36.36
CA CYS A 465 18.57 21.17 -36.87
C CYS A 465 19.43 21.07 -38.14
N ASN A 466 18.83 21.32 -39.31
CA ASN A 466 19.55 21.46 -40.58
C ASN A 466 19.85 22.94 -40.86
N ILE A 467 20.76 23.55 -40.10
CA ILE A 467 21.25 24.89 -40.42
C ILE A 467 22.45 24.71 -41.33
N GLN A 468 22.32 25.07 -42.62
CA GLN A 468 23.49 25.17 -43.49
C GLN A 468 24.46 26.18 -42.84
N PRO A 469 25.77 25.86 -42.74
CA PRO A 469 26.73 26.79 -42.20
C PRO A 469 26.61 28.13 -42.96
N PRO A 470 26.74 29.28 -42.27
CA PRO A 470 26.63 30.57 -42.94
C PRO A 470 27.61 30.58 -44.11
N ARG A 471 27.10 30.87 -45.31
CA ARG A 471 27.94 31.06 -46.50
C ARG A 471 28.87 32.23 -46.18
N LEU A 472 30.17 31.93 -46.12
CA LEU A 472 31.26 32.88 -45.92
C LEU A 472 31.23 34.01 -46.95
#